data_AF-A0A7J2JH53-F1
#
_entry.id   AF-A0A7J2JH53-F1
#
_cell.length_a   1.000
_cell.length_b   1.000
_cell.length_c   1.000
_cell.angle_alpha   90.00
_cell.angle_beta   90.00
_cell.angle_gamma   90.00
#
_symmetry.space_group_name_H-M   'P 1'
#
loop_
_entity.id
_entity.type
_entity.pdbx_description
1 polymer ?
#
loop_
_entity_poly.entity_id
_entity_poly.type
_entity_poly.pdbx_seq_one_letter_code
_entity_poly.pdbx_strand_id
1 'polypeptide(L)'
;AMWMTWKCSIAGLPYGGAKGGVICNPKEMSMNELERLSRGYVREVWWFIGPEKDIPAPDVYTNPQIMAWMMDEYSKIRGFNAFGVITGKPISVGGSLGRRDATARGGIVHIREAAKYLGIDLKKAAVAVQGYGNAGYYAAKLSRVLLGCKVVAVSDSKGGIYDPKGLDPDLVLKHKSESGSVIDYPGATNITNEELLELDVDILIPAAIENQITSKNADRIQAKMVAELANGPTTPEADEILHEREIFVIPDFVCNAGGVTVSYFEWVQNITGYYWSEDEVHSKLDRIMANAFRSMVNTFEDYRRKITPRTAAYIVAVKRVVQAMKDRGWI
;
A
#
# COMPACT_ATOMS: atom_id res chain seq x y z
N ALA A 1 -0.66 8.26 13.28
CA ALA A 1 -1.48 7.34 14.09
C ALA A 1 -2.93 7.27 13.57
N MET A 2 -3.68 8.38 13.51
CA MET A 2 -5.08 8.42 13.04
C MET A 2 -5.35 7.66 11.73
N TRP A 3 -4.53 7.86 10.70
CA TRP A 3 -4.64 7.16 9.42
C TRP A 3 -4.58 5.63 9.52
N MET A 4 -3.79 5.10 10.46
CA MET A 4 -3.72 3.66 10.69
C MET A 4 -5.02 3.12 11.28
N THR A 5 -5.72 3.89 12.12
CA THR A 5 -7.03 3.50 12.65
C THR A 5 -8.01 3.26 11.51
N TRP A 6 -8.07 4.17 10.54
CA TRP A 6 -8.99 4.05 9.40
C TRP A 6 -8.58 2.93 8.44
N LYS A 7 -7.28 2.81 8.15
CA LYS A 7 -6.72 1.74 7.31
C LYS A 7 -6.98 0.34 7.88
N CYS A 8 -6.74 0.13 9.17
CA CYS A 8 -7.06 -1.13 9.85
C CYS A 8 -8.57 -1.39 9.86
N SER A 9 -9.36 -0.36 10.17
CA SER A 9 -10.82 -0.46 10.24
C SER A 9 -11.47 -0.84 8.91
N ILE A 10 -11.10 -0.20 7.79
CA ILE A 10 -11.68 -0.50 6.48
C ILE A 10 -11.29 -1.90 6.00
N ALA A 11 -10.06 -2.33 6.27
CA ALA A 11 -9.58 -3.69 6.01
C ALA A 11 -10.20 -4.73 6.97
N GLY A 12 -10.94 -4.31 8.01
CA GLY A 12 -11.59 -5.21 8.96
C GLY A 12 -10.59 -5.94 9.86
N LEU A 13 -9.42 -5.35 10.09
CA LEU A 13 -8.39 -5.91 10.96
C LEU A 13 -8.73 -5.60 12.42
N PRO A 14 -8.47 -6.53 13.37
CA PRO A 14 -8.76 -6.34 14.79
C PRO A 14 -7.72 -5.44 15.47
N TYR A 15 -7.42 -4.29 14.89
CA TYR A 15 -6.42 -3.33 15.36
C TYR A 15 -6.99 -1.92 15.53
N GLY A 16 -6.34 -1.16 16.41
CA GLY A 16 -6.45 0.30 16.45
C GLY A 16 -5.51 0.97 15.43
N GLY A 17 -4.95 2.12 15.79
CA GLY A 17 -3.96 2.82 14.99
C GLY A 17 -2.91 3.53 15.84
N ALA A 18 -1.65 3.25 15.55
CA ALA A 18 -0.50 3.85 16.23
C ALA A 18 0.60 4.20 15.22
N LYS A 19 1.58 5.00 15.65
CA LYS A 19 2.83 5.28 14.94
C LYS A 19 3.90 5.65 15.95
N GLY A 20 5.15 5.30 15.61
CA GLY A 20 6.35 5.77 16.29
C GLY A 20 7.34 6.33 15.28
N GLY A 21 8.31 7.12 15.76
CA GLY A 21 9.36 7.70 14.94
C GLY A 21 10.53 8.16 15.80
N VAL A 22 11.70 8.26 15.17
CA VAL A 22 12.92 8.80 15.77
C VAL A 22 13.44 9.88 14.84
N ILE A 23 13.75 11.06 15.38
CA ILE A 23 14.34 12.16 14.61
C ILE A 23 15.83 11.87 14.44
N CYS A 24 16.22 11.31 13.30
CA CYS A 24 17.61 11.04 12.94
C CYS A 24 17.80 11.03 11.42
N ASN A 25 19.06 11.01 10.95
CA ASN A 25 19.40 10.73 9.56
C ASN A 25 20.07 9.35 9.46
N PRO A 26 19.31 8.27 9.13
CA PRO A 26 19.87 6.92 9.03
C PRO A 26 20.97 6.76 7.98
N LYS A 27 21.06 7.68 7.01
CA LYS A 27 22.07 7.63 5.93
C LYS A 27 23.47 8.03 6.41
N GLU A 28 23.57 8.75 7.52
CA GLU A 28 24.83 9.15 8.13
C GLU A 28 25.27 8.19 9.25
N MET A 29 24.49 7.15 9.53
CA MET A 29 24.74 6.21 10.60
C MET A 29 25.35 4.93 10.05
N SER A 30 26.38 4.43 10.74
CA SER A 30 26.87 3.07 10.54
C SER A 30 25.83 2.03 10.95
N MET A 31 25.98 0.80 10.45
CA MET A 31 25.08 -0.31 10.81
C MET A 31 25.04 -0.55 12.33
N ASN A 32 26.16 -0.39 13.01
CA ASN A 32 26.27 -0.54 14.46
C ASN A 32 25.55 0.58 15.21
N GLU A 33 25.55 1.81 14.69
CA GLU A 33 24.79 2.93 15.27
C GLU A 33 23.29 2.71 15.09
N LEU A 34 22.86 2.25 13.91
CA LEU A 34 21.47 1.89 13.64
C LEU A 34 20.97 0.78 14.57
N GLU A 35 21.78 -0.25 14.81
CA GLU A 35 21.43 -1.31 15.76
C GLU A 35 21.27 -0.75 17.17
N ARG A 36 22.26 0.01 17.67
CA ARG A 36 22.20 0.62 19.01
C ARG A 36 20.99 1.55 19.16
N LEU A 37 20.66 2.33 18.14
CA LEU A 37 19.50 3.21 18.11
C LEU A 37 18.19 2.39 18.18
N SER A 38 18.08 1.35 17.36
CA SER A 38 16.90 0.48 17.29
C SER A 38 16.63 -0.20 18.63
N ARG A 39 17.68 -0.74 19.25
CA ARG A 39 17.61 -1.35 20.59
C ARG A 39 17.30 -0.32 21.67
N GLY A 40 17.93 0.86 21.59
CA GLY A 40 17.68 1.99 22.49
C GLY A 40 16.21 2.40 22.48
N TYR A 41 15.62 2.55 21.29
CA TYR A 41 14.20 2.86 21.15
C TYR A 41 13.31 1.83 21.86
N VAL A 42 13.56 0.53 21.66
CA VAL A 42 12.78 -0.53 22.32
C VAL A 42 12.90 -0.47 23.84
N ARG A 43 14.09 -0.21 24.39
CA ARG A 43 14.27 -0.04 25.84
C ARG A 43 13.45 1.10 26.43
N GLU A 44 13.15 2.13 25.64
CA GLU A 44 12.32 3.26 26.08
C GLU A 44 10.80 3.00 25.92
N VAL A 45 10.39 2.10 25.02
CA VAL A 45 8.97 1.90 24.69
C VAL A 45 8.41 0.51 25.04
N TRP A 46 9.22 -0.42 25.54
CA TRP A 46 8.81 -1.83 25.74
C TRP A 46 7.57 -2.00 26.63
N TRP A 47 7.30 -1.08 27.56
CA TRP A 47 6.10 -1.11 28.40
C TRP A 47 4.81 -0.75 27.64
N PHE A 48 4.91 -0.01 26.52
CA PHE A 48 3.80 0.36 25.65
C PHE A 48 3.54 -0.69 24.54
N ILE A 49 4.58 -1.39 24.09
CA ILE A 49 4.47 -2.37 23.00
C ILE A 49 4.30 -3.81 23.51
N GLY A 50 3.67 -4.64 22.71
CA GLY A 50 3.36 -6.03 23.04
C GLY A 50 2.41 -6.65 22.03
N PRO A 51 2.44 -7.98 21.82
CA PRO A 51 1.54 -8.67 20.88
C PRO A 51 0.06 -8.36 21.12
N GLU A 52 -0.33 -8.06 22.36
CA GLU A 52 -1.69 -7.74 22.79
C GLU A 52 -1.95 -6.24 23.02
N LYS A 53 -0.98 -5.36 22.75
CA LYS A 53 -1.05 -3.92 23.05
C LYS A 53 -0.82 -3.04 21.82
N ASP A 54 0.43 -2.98 21.38
CA ASP A 54 0.89 -2.19 20.24
C ASP A 54 2.00 -2.97 19.54
N ILE A 55 1.87 -3.11 18.22
CA ILE A 55 2.69 -3.99 17.40
C ILE A 55 3.39 -3.13 16.35
N PRO A 56 4.64 -2.69 16.61
CA PRO A 56 5.38 -1.90 15.64
C PRO A 56 5.63 -2.67 14.33
N ALA A 57 5.89 -1.90 13.27
CA ALA A 57 6.14 -2.39 11.93
C ALA A 57 7.14 -1.45 11.22
N PRO A 58 7.77 -1.88 10.13
CA PRO A 58 8.61 -1.00 9.33
C PRO A 58 7.81 0.16 8.74
N ASP A 59 8.48 1.30 8.64
CA ASP A 59 8.11 2.46 7.86
C ASP A 59 9.36 3.09 7.19
N VAL A 60 9.27 4.33 6.73
CA VAL A 60 10.34 5.07 6.03
C VAL A 60 11.69 4.92 6.76
N TYR A 61 12.71 4.50 6.01
CA TYR A 61 14.07 4.22 6.48
C TYR A 61 14.25 3.10 7.52
N THR A 62 13.23 2.26 7.72
CA THR A 62 13.37 1.01 8.47
C THR A 62 13.12 -0.19 7.58
N ASN A 63 13.65 -1.36 7.98
CA ASN A 63 13.65 -2.56 7.15
C ASN A 63 13.55 -3.81 8.04
N PRO A 64 13.47 -5.02 7.44
CA PRO A 64 13.38 -6.24 8.24
C PRO A 64 14.52 -6.44 9.24
N GLN A 65 15.75 -6.03 8.92
CA GLN A 65 16.86 -6.15 9.85
C GLN A 65 16.64 -5.31 11.12
N ILE A 66 16.13 -4.08 10.98
CA ILE A 66 15.79 -3.22 12.12
C ILE A 66 14.68 -3.85 12.97
N MET A 67 13.64 -4.42 12.33
CA MET A 67 12.58 -5.14 13.06
C MET A 67 13.11 -6.35 13.82
N ALA A 68 14.09 -7.07 13.27
CA ALA A 68 14.73 -8.18 13.96
C ALA A 68 15.46 -7.72 15.23
N TRP A 69 16.25 -6.64 15.16
CA TRP A 69 16.92 -6.08 16.34
C TRP A 69 15.94 -5.60 17.40
N MET A 70 14.86 -4.96 16.98
CA MET A 70 13.83 -4.47 17.91
C MET A 70 13.09 -5.64 18.59
N MET A 71 12.75 -6.68 17.86
CA MET A 71 12.12 -7.90 18.40
C MET A 71 13.05 -8.64 19.37
N ASP A 72 14.33 -8.75 19.03
CA ASP A 72 15.36 -9.36 19.87
C ASP A 72 15.54 -8.60 21.19
N GLU A 73 15.65 -7.27 21.14
CA GLU A 73 15.77 -6.45 22.34
C GLU A 73 14.54 -6.59 23.25
N TYR A 74 13.33 -6.59 22.67
CA TYR A 74 12.11 -6.79 23.44
C TYR A 74 12.08 -8.18 24.09
N SER A 75 12.45 -9.23 23.34
CA SER A 75 12.50 -10.60 23.83
C SER A 75 13.48 -10.75 25.00
N LYS A 76 14.65 -10.10 24.91
CA LYS A 76 15.64 -10.03 26.00
C LYS A 76 15.08 -9.36 27.25
N ILE A 77 14.39 -8.23 27.12
CA ILE A 77 13.78 -7.52 28.25
C ILE A 77 12.69 -8.38 28.92
N ARG A 78 11.88 -9.10 28.12
CA ARG A 78 10.78 -9.94 28.61
C ARG A 78 11.23 -11.29 29.16
N GLY A 79 12.43 -11.75 28.81
CA GLY A 79 12.96 -13.05 29.23
C GLY A 79 12.42 -14.25 28.44
N PHE A 80 11.77 -14.02 27.30
CA PHE A 80 11.30 -15.08 26.39
C PHE A 80 11.19 -14.56 24.96
N ASN A 81 11.19 -15.47 23.98
CA ASN A 81 11.08 -15.13 22.56
C ASN A 81 9.67 -14.61 22.22
N ALA A 82 9.54 -13.32 21.95
CA ALA A 82 8.27 -12.64 21.70
C ALA A 82 8.12 -12.24 20.23
N PHE A 83 8.15 -13.21 19.31
CA PHE A 83 8.16 -12.93 17.86
C PHE A 83 6.94 -12.14 17.36
N GLY A 84 5.80 -12.20 18.06
CA GLY A 84 4.59 -11.45 17.74
C GLY A 84 4.59 -9.98 18.14
N VAL A 85 5.64 -9.47 18.80
CA VAL A 85 5.67 -8.07 19.25
C VAL A 85 5.82 -7.07 18.11
N ILE A 86 6.45 -7.49 17.01
CA ILE A 86 6.78 -6.64 15.86
C ILE A 86 6.52 -7.42 14.58
N THR A 87 6.05 -6.74 13.54
CA THR A 87 5.86 -7.32 12.19
C THR A 87 6.91 -6.79 11.21
N GLY A 88 6.98 -7.36 10.02
CA GLY A 88 7.96 -7.03 8.99
C GLY A 88 9.33 -7.59 9.23
N LYS A 89 9.40 -8.69 9.96
CA LYS A 89 10.65 -9.38 10.29
C LYS A 89 11.17 -10.18 9.09
N PRO A 90 12.46 -10.56 9.07
CA PRO A 90 12.98 -11.57 8.18
C PRO A 90 12.27 -12.91 8.43
N ILE A 91 12.14 -13.73 7.38
CA ILE A 91 11.50 -15.06 7.48
C ILE A 91 12.18 -15.93 8.55
N SER A 92 13.51 -15.85 8.67
CA SER A 92 14.31 -16.61 9.64
C SER A 92 13.97 -16.33 11.10
N VAL A 93 13.27 -15.23 11.41
CA VAL A 93 12.89 -14.84 12.77
C VAL A 93 11.39 -14.48 12.85
N GLY A 94 10.56 -15.21 12.10
CA GLY A 94 9.10 -15.13 12.18
C GLY A 94 8.44 -14.10 11.26
N GLY A 95 9.09 -13.73 10.16
CA GLY A 95 8.44 -12.97 9.08
C GLY A 95 7.40 -13.79 8.31
N SER A 96 6.45 -13.12 7.66
CA SER A 96 5.47 -13.78 6.76
C SER A 96 5.93 -13.79 5.31
N LEU A 97 5.64 -14.89 4.61
CA LEU A 97 5.66 -14.94 3.14
C LEU A 97 4.61 -13.96 2.55
N GLY A 98 4.73 -13.65 1.25
CA GLY A 98 3.82 -12.74 0.56
C GLY A 98 3.91 -11.26 0.97
N ARG A 99 4.88 -10.86 1.82
CA ARG A 99 5.01 -9.46 2.27
C ARG A 99 5.51 -8.53 1.17
N ARG A 100 6.39 -9.00 0.28
CA ARG A 100 7.12 -8.15 -0.67
C ARG A 100 6.19 -7.44 -1.65
N ASP A 101 5.18 -8.13 -2.14
CA ASP A 101 4.22 -7.61 -3.12
C ASP A 101 2.86 -7.26 -2.50
N ALA A 102 2.66 -7.51 -1.20
CA ALA A 102 1.38 -7.34 -0.48
C ALA A 102 0.65 -6.03 -0.79
N THR A 103 1.35 -4.90 -0.75
CA THR A 103 0.76 -3.58 -1.02
C THR A 103 0.19 -3.48 -2.43
N ALA A 104 1.00 -3.85 -3.43
CA ALA A 104 0.58 -3.82 -4.82
C ALA A 104 -0.51 -4.87 -5.09
N ARG A 105 -0.36 -6.09 -4.55
CA ARG A 105 -1.33 -7.17 -4.68
C ARG A 105 -2.70 -6.79 -4.11
N GLY A 106 -2.73 -6.07 -2.99
CA GLY A 106 -3.97 -5.48 -2.47
C GLY A 106 -4.61 -4.53 -3.47
N GLY A 107 -3.84 -3.59 -4.02
CA GLY A 107 -4.30 -2.69 -5.07
C GLY A 107 -4.80 -3.41 -6.32
N ILE A 108 -4.14 -4.49 -6.76
CA ILE A 108 -4.58 -5.31 -7.89
C ILE A 108 -5.94 -5.97 -7.62
N VAL A 109 -6.18 -6.45 -6.39
CA VAL A 109 -7.50 -6.97 -6.01
C VAL A 109 -8.55 -5.87 -6.10
N HIS A 110 -8.25 -4.65 -5.63
CA HIS A 110 -9.15 -3.52 -5.74
C HIS A 110 -9.42 -3.10 -7.18
N ILE A 111 -8.41 -3.03 -8.04
CA ILE A 111 -8.54 -2.77 -9.48
C ILE A 111 -9.43 -3.81 -10.13
N ARG A 112 -9.24 -5.10 -9.79
CA ARG A 112 -10.08 -6.18 -10.30
C ARG A 112 -11.55 -6.00 -9.92
N GLU A 113 -11.84 -5.69 -8.66
CA GLU A 113 -13.21 -5.47 -8.21
C GLU A 113 -13.81 -4.18 -8.80
N ALA A 114 -13.02 -3.11 -8.93
CA ALA A 114 -13.44 -1.87 -9.59
C ALA A 114 -13.75 -2.07 -11.06
N ALA A 115 -12.94 -2.84 -11.79
CA ALA A 115 -13.17 -3.13 -13.20
C ALA A 115 -14.48 -3.93 -13.40
N LYS A 116 -14.80 -4.89 -12.51
CA LYS A 116 -16.09 -5.58 -12.53
C LYS A 116 -17.26 -4.61 -12.31
N TYR A 117 -17.11 -3.70 -11.35
CA TYR A 117 -18.12 -2.70 -11.01
C TYR A 117 -18.35 -1.69 -12.14
N LEU A 118 -17.30 -1.27 -12.84
CA LEU A 118 -17.34 -0.28 -13.93
C LEU A 118 -17.54 -0.90 -15.32
N GLY A 119 -17.54 -2.24 -15.43
CA GLY A 119 -17.66 -2.93 -16.72
C GLY A 119 -16.42 -2.82 -17.63
N ILE A 120 -15.22 -2.70 -17.04
CA ILE A 120 -13.95 -2.57 -17.79
C ILE A 120 -13.35 -3.96 -18.06
N ASP A 121 -13.05 -4.24 -19.33
CA ASP A 121 -12.33 -5.45 -19.75
C ASP A 121 -10.82 -5.30 -19.50
N LEU A 122 -10.34 -5.83 -18.38
CA LEU A 122 -8.94 -5.74 -17.95
C LEU A 122 -7.94 -6.28 -18.99
N LYS A 123 -8.32 -7.27 -19.81
CA LYS A 123 -7.42 -7.82 -20.83
C LYS A 123 -7.14 -6.84 -21.97
N LYS A 124 -7.98 -5.82 -22.12
CA LYS A 124 -7.84 -4.73 -23.11
C LYS A 124 -7.38 -3.43 -22.46
N ALA A 125 -7.33 -3.37 -21.13
CA ALA A 125 -7.06 -2.16 -20.39
C ALA A 125 -5.59 -1.73 -20.51
N ALA A 126 -5.38 -0.45 -20.80
CA ALA A 126 -4.08 0.22 -20.71
C ALA A 126 -3.84 0.72 -19.28
N VAL A 127 -2.61 0.55 -18.79
CA VAL A 127 -2.20 0.92 -17.43
C VAL A 127 -0.99 1.84 -17.46
N ALA A 128 -1.07 2.96 -16.74
CA ALA A 128 0.07 3.83 -16.43
C ALA A 128 0.41 3.72 -14.92
N VAL A 129 1.69 3.54 -14.59
CA VAL A 129 2.16 3.42 -13.20
C VAL A 129 3.17 4.52 -12.89
N GLN A 130 2.78 5.48 -12.05
CA GLN A 130 3.70 6.52 -11.61
C GLN A 130 4.54 6.00 -10.44
N GLY A 131 5.86 6.05 -10.57
CA GLY A 131 6.80 5.54 -9.58
C GLY A 131 7.12 4.06 -9.76
N TYR A 132 8.41 3.73 -9.83
CA TYR A 132 8.90 2.38 -10.09
C TYR A 132 9.74 1.85 -8.90
N GLY A 133 9.28 2.13 -7.69
CA GLY A 133 9.78 1.50 -6.47
C GLY A 133 9.14 0.13 -6.25
N ASN A 134 9.21 -0.41 -5.03
CA ASN A 134 8.64 -1.73 -4.71
C ASN A 134 7.14 -1.83 -5.09
N ALA A 135 6.31 -0.88 -4.63
CA ALA A 135 4.88 -0.90 -4.91
C ALA A 135 4.58 -0.76 -6.41
N GLY A 136 5.19 0.20 -7.09
CA GLY A 136 4.94 0.43 -8.51
C GLY A 136 5.43 -0.69 -9.43
N TYR A 137 6.62 -1.26 -9.17
CA TYR A 137 7.10 -2.43 -9.91
C TYR A 137 6.14 -3.61 -9.78
N TYR A 138 5.74 -3.97 -8.55
CA TYR A 138 4.79 -5.06 -8.37
C TYR A 138 3.41 -4.72 -8.93
N ALA A 139 2.98 -3.46 -8.92
CA ALA A 139 1.73 -3.05 -9.56
C ALA A 139 1.78 -3.28 -11.08
N ALA A 140 2.86 -2.88 -11.74
CA ALA A 140 3.06 -3.14 -13.17
C ALA A 140 3.10 -4.65 -13.46
N LYS A 141 3.91 -5.40 -12.72
CA LYS A 141 4.06 -6.86 -12.88
C LYS A 141 2.75 -7.60 -12.67
N LEU A 142 2.06 -7.35 -11.56
CA LEU A 142 0.84 -8.06 -11.22
C LEU A 142 -0.36 -7.63 -12.08
N SER A 143 -0.41 -6.38 -12.54
CA SER A 143 -1.41 -5.95 -13.54
C SER A 143 -1.31 -6.78 -14.82
N ARG A 144 -0.08 -7.02 -15.30
CA ARG A 144 0.16 -7.86 -16.48
C ARG A 144 -0.14 -9.34 -16.19
N VAL A 145 0.43 -9.90 -15.12
CA VAL A 145 0.41 -11.35 -14.87
C VAL A 145 -0.95 -11.85 -14.37
N LEU A 146 -1.61 -11.11 -13.48
CA LEU A 146 -2.86 -11.55 -12.85
C LEU A 146 -4.11 -11.03 -13.56
N LEU A 147 -4.06 -9.83 -14.14
CA LEU A 147 -5.22 -9.20 -14.77
C LEU A 147 -5.17 -9.25 -16.31
N GLY A 148 -3.99 -9.49 -16.89
CA GLY A 148 -3.80 -9.47 -18.34
C GLY A 148 -3.76 -8.06 -18.93
N CYS A 149 -3.60 -7.02 -18.11
CA CYS A 149 -3.56 -5.64 -18.57
C CYS A 149 -2.29 -5.34 -19.36
N LYS A 150 -2.35 -4.33 -20.24
CA LYS A 150 -1.18 -3.78 -20.92
C LYS A 150 -0.64 -2.59 -20.15
N VAL A 151 0.53 -2.75 -19.53
CA VAL A 151 1.26 -1.62 -18.92
C VAL A 151 1.92 -0.83 -20.02
N VAL A 152 1.42 0.37 -20.32
CA VAL A 152 1.91 1.21 -21.42
C VAL A 152 2.86 2.31 -20.96
N ALA A 153 2.81 2.70 -19.70
CA ALA A 153 3.71 3.70 -19.15
C ALA A 153 4.14 3.39 -17.72
N VAL A 154 5.40 3.68 -17.41
CA VAL A 154 5.91 3.67 -16.03
C VAL A 154 6.87 4.84 -15.81
N SER A 155 6.97 5.34 -14.58
CA SER A 155 7.94 6.40 -14.25
C SER A 155 8.72 6.17 -12.96
N ASP A 156 9.80 6.92 -12.78
CA ASP A 156 10.48 7.06 -11.49
C ASP A 156 10.83 8.52 -11.17
N SER A 157 11.75 8.72 -10.23
CA SER A 157 12.16 10.05 -9.78
C SER A 157 12.78 10.93 -10.86
N LYS A 158 13.26 10.37 -11.98
CA LYS A 158 13.90 11.15 -13.06
C LYS A 158 12.99 11.41 -14.26
N GLY A 159 11.92 10.63 -14.43
CA GLY A 159 11.00 10.74 -15.57
C GLY A 159 10.27 9.43 -15.85
N GLY A 160 9.52 9.39 -16.95
CA GLY A 160 8.74 8.25 -17.38
C GLY A 160 9.14 7.70 -18.75
N ILE A 161 8.65 6.51 -19.04
CA ILE A 161 8.74 5.86 -20.34
C ILE A 161 7.35 5.42 -20.79
N TYR A 162 7.09 5.49 -22.10
CA TYR A 162 5.83 5.12 -22.73
C TYR A 162 6.07 4.22 -23.95
N ASP A 163 5.32 3.12 -24.02
CA ASP A 163 5.20 2.26 -25.20
C ASP A 163 3.75 1.77 -25.35
N PRO A 164 3.01 2.18 -26.41
CA PRO A 164 1.64 1.71 -26.64
C PRO A 164 1.52 0.21 -26.93
N LYS A 165 2.63 -0.47 -27.28
CA LYS A 165 2.70 -1.93 -27.44
C LYS A 165 2.77 -2.64 -26.09
N GLY A 166 3.20 -1.94 -25.05
CA GLY A 166 3.29 -2.41 -23.67
C GLY A 166 4.72 -2.70 -23.24
N LEU A 167 4.99 -2.46 -21.97
CA LEU A 167 6.27 -2.63 -21.31
C LEU A 167 6.32 -4.00 -20.60
N ASP A 168 7.50 -4.63 -20.62
CA ASP A 168 7.78 -5.79 -19.78
C ASP A 168 8.33 -5.31 -18.43
N PRO A 169 7.60 -5.52 -17.31
CA PRO A 169 8.00 -4.96 -16.02
C PRO A 169 9.36 -5.47 -15.52
N ASP A 170 9.73 -6.71 -15.84
CA ASP A 170 10.97 -7.33 -15.40
C ASP A 170 12.17 -6.79 -16.20
N LEU A 171 12.00 -6.58 -17.52
CA LEU A 171 13.03 -5.95 -18.35
C LEU A 171 13.26 -4.48 -17.97
N VAL A 172 12.19 -3.74 -17.69
CA VAL A 172 12.31 -2.34 -17.23
C VAL A 172 12.99 -2.27 -15.86
N LEU A 173 12.69 -3.21 -14.94
CA LEU A 173 13.38 -3.27 -13.64
C LEU A 173 14.87 -3.57 -13.81
N LYS A 174 15.22 -4.47 -14.73
CA LYS A 174 16.63 -4.76 -15.06
C LYS A 174 17.34 -3.52 -15.58
N HIS A 175 16.78 -2.84 -16.57
CA HIS A 175 17.31 -1.56 -17.10
C HIS A 175 17.52 -0.53 -15.99
N LYS A 176 16.50 -0.31 -15.15
CA LYS A 176 16.59 0.62 -14.02
C LYS A 176 17.70 0.25 -13.03
N SER A 177 17.92 -1.05 -12.79
CA SER A 177 18.97 -1.51 -11.88
C SER A 177 20.37 -1.26 -12.44
N GLU A 178 20.52 -1.25 -13.77
CA GLU A 178 21.79 -1.02 -14.46
C GLU A 178 22.08 0.48 -14.70
N SER A 179 21.06 1.27 -15.08
CA SER A 179 21.19 2.69 -15.43
C SER A 179 20.87 3.64 -14.27
N GLY A 180 20.22 3.14 -13.22
CA GLY A 180 19.69 3.94 -12.11
C GLY A 180 18.40 4.70 -12.43
N SER A 181 17.73 4.42 -13.55
CA SER A 181 16.47 5.07 -13.95
C SER A 181 15.65 4.23 -14.95
N VAL A 182 14.34 4.43 -15.01
CA VAL A 182 13.53 3.84 -16.10
C VAL A 182 13.73 4.54 -17.45
N ILE A 183 14.14 5.81 -17.46
CA ILE A 183 14.34 6.60 -18.69
C ILE A 183 15.41 5.97 -19.59
N ASP A 184 15.34 6.26 -20.88
CA ASP A 184 16.21 5.70 -21.92
C ASP A 184 16.09 4.17 -22.06
N TYR A 185 14.96 3.61 -21.63
CA TYR A 185 14.65 2.20 -21.86
C TYR A 185 14.52 1.92 -23.37
N PRO A 186 15.29 0.96 -23.93
CA PRO A 186 15.28 0.71 -25.37
C PRO A 186 13.89 0.37 -25.92
N GLY A 187 13.46 1.14 -26.93
CA GLY A 187 12.18 0.93 -27.62
C GLY A 187 10.98 1.69 -27.02
N ALA A 188 11.15 2.34 -25.86
CA ALA A 188 10.14 3.24 -25.30
C ALA A 188 10.48 4.71 -25.57
N THR A 189 9.47 5.56 -25.53
CA THR A 189 9.63 7.02 -25.62
C THR A 189 9.72 7.60 -24.21
N ASN A 190 10.71 8.45 -23.95
CA ASN A 190 10.81 9.18 -22.70
C ASN A 190 9.67 10.21 -22.61
N ILE A 191 9.06 10.29 -21.43
CA ILE A 191 8.03 11.27 -21.08
C ILE A 191 8.33 11.84 -19.69
N THR A 192 7.72 12.96 -19.35
CA THR A 192 7.77 13.54 -18.01
C THR A 192 6.84 12.79 -17.04
N ASN A 193 6.98 13.06 -15.74
CA ASN A 193 6.08 12.49 -14.73
C ASN A 193 4.66 13.05 -14.87
N GLU A 194 4.55 14.32 -15.25
CA GLU A 194 3.30 15.03 -15.51
C GLU A 194 2.59 14.45 -16.74
N GLU A 195 3.31 14.26 -17.85
CA GLU A 195 2.75 13.63 -19.05
C GLU A 195 2.22 12.22 -18.77
N LEU A 196 2.92 11.42 -17.93
CA LEU A 196 2.45 10.09 -17.56
C LEU A 196 1.08 10.12 -16.87
N LEU A 197 0.85 11.07 -15.96
CA LEU A 197 -0.41 11.20 -15.22
C LEU A 197 -1.58 11.58 -16.14
N GLU A 198 -1.30 12.26 -17.24
CA GLU A 198 -2.28 12.81 -18.18
C GLU A 198 -2.53 11.90 -19.40
N LEU A 199 -1.89 10.73 -19.46
CA LEU A 199 -2.08 9.76 -20.56
C LEU A 199 -3.52 9.24 -20.66
N ASP A 200 -3.94 8.98 -21.90
CA ASP A 200 -5.17 8.24 -22.22
C ASP A 200 -4.98 6.75 -21.91
N VAL A 201 -5.34 6.35 -20.70
CA VAL A 201 -5.28 4.98 -20.20
C VAL A 201 -6.57 4.60 -19.52
N ASP A 202 -6.81 3.31 -19.26
CA ASP A 202 -7.98 2.90 -18.48
C ASP A 202 -7.72 3.02 -16.97
N ILE A 203 -6.48 2.73 -16.55
CA ILE A 203 -6.10 2.63 -15.14
C ILE A 203 -4.82 3.44 -14.90
N LEU A 204 -4.91 4.43 -14.01
CA LEU A 204 -3.75 5.16 -13.50
C LEU A 204 -3.40 4.67 -12.08
N ILE A 205 -2.14 4.34 -11.84
CA ILE A 205 -1.66 3.86 -10.54
C ILE A 205 -0.58 4.80 -10.00
N PRO A 206 -0.93 5.80 -9.16
CA PRO A 206 0.04 6.61 -8.44
C PRO A 206 0.72 5.80 -7.33
N ALA A 207 2.02 5.53 -7.47
CA ALA A 207 2.83 4.72 -6.56
C ALA A 207 4.19 5.39 -6.21
N ALA A 208 4.27 6.72 -6.33
CA ALA A 208 5.45 7.53 -6.05
C ALA A 208 5.37 8.22 -4.68
N ILE A 209 5.06 9.52 -4.67
CA ILE A 209 4.98 10.39 -3.49
C ILE A 209 3.58 11.03 -3.39
N GLU A 210 3.36 11.84 -2.36
CA GLU A 210 2.13 12.59 -2.14
C GLU A 210 1.91 13.73 -3.15
N ASN A 211 0.68 14.23 -3.24
CA ASN A 211 0.28 15.45 -3.96
C ASN A 211 0.73 15.50 -5.44
N GLN A 212 0.63 14.37 -6.14
CA GLN A 212 0.95 14.24 -7.57
C GLN A 212 -0.24 14.60 -8.46
N ILE A 213 -1.44 14.29 -7.99
CA ILE A 213 -2.70 14.69 -8.62
C ILE A 213 -3.28 15.84 -7.80
N THR A 214 -3.35 17.01 -8.42
CA THR A 214 -3.74 18.27 -7.77
C THR A 214 -4.76 19.00 -8.64
N SER A 215 -5.34 20.09 -8.14
CA SER A 215 -6.23 20.95 -8.94
C SER A 215 -5.59 21.49 -10.23
N LYS A 216 -4.26 21.41 -10.38
CA LYS A 216 -3.53 21.85 -11.57
C LYS A 216 -3.55 20.84 -12.72
N ASN A 217 -3.80 19.56 -12.47
CA ASN A 217 -3.76 18.49 -13.48
C ASN A 217 -4.95 17.52 -13.44
N ALA A 218 -5.76 17.55 -12.38
CA ALA A 218 -6.93 16.69 -12.25
C ALA A 218 -7.95 16.84 -13.39
N ASP A 219 -8.00 18.00 -14.04
CA ASP A 219 -8.81 18.28 -15.23
C ASP A 219 -8.31 17.59 -16.50
N ARG A 220 -7.01 17.24 -16.55
CA ARG A 220 -6.36 16.61 -17.72
C ARG A 220 -6.19 15.09 -17.59
N ILE A 221 -6.42 14.51 -16.42
CA ILE A 221 -6.39 13.05 -16.25
C ILE A 221 -7.46 12.40 -17.13
N GLN A 222 -7.07 11.43 -17.95
CA GLN A 222 -8.00 10.74 -18.86
C GLN A 222 -8.38 9.32 -18.40
N ALA A 223 -7.79 8.86 -17.29
CA ALA A 223 -8.04 7.54 -16.76
C ALA A 223 -9.50 7.31 -16.34
N LYS A 224 -10.01 6.09 -16.56
CA LYS A 224 -11.34 5.69 -16.08
C LYS A 224 -11.35 5.40 -14.57
N MET A 225 -10.21 4.95 -14.05
CA MET A 225 -10.00 4.79 -12.62
C MET A 225 -8.59 5.18 -12.19
N VAL A 226 -8.48 5.63 -10.94
CA VAL A 226 -7.21 5.90 -10.26
C VAL A 226 -7.08 4.96 -9.06
N ALA A 227 -5.99 4.21 -8.98
CA ALA A 227 -5.71 3.27 -7.89
C ALA A 227 -4.49 3.74 -7.07
N GLU A 228 -4.75 4.33 -5.90
CA GLU A 228 -3.71 5.02 -5.12
C GLU A 228 -2.85 4.05 -4.30
N LEU A 229 -1.65 3.71 -4.79
CA LEU A 229 -0.71 2.88 -4.04
C LEU A 229 0.21 3.70 -3.13
N ALA A 230 0.51 4.95 -3.50
CA ALA A 230 1.14 5.92 -2.60
C ALA A 230 0.16 6.38 -1.51
N ASN A 231 0.68 6.95 -0.41
CA ASN A 231 -0.18 7.64 0.56
C ASN A 231 -0.40 9.08 0.11
N GLY A 232 -1.65 9.53 0.07
CA GLY A 232 -2.05 10.89 -0.31
C GLY A 232 -1.56 11.37 -1.69
N PRO A 233 -1.58 10.57 -2.78
CA PRO A 233 -1.14 11.05 -4.08
C PRO A 233 -2.07 12.11 -4.68
N THR A 234 -3.33 12.16 -4.23
CA THR A 234 -4.37 13.07 -4.74
C THR A 234 -4.77 14.07 -3.65
N THR A 235 -4.82 15.37 -3.99
CA THR A 235 -5.30 16.40 -3.05
C THR A 235 -6.82 16.37 -2.92
N PRO A 236 -7.40 16.88 -1.81
CA PRO A 236 -8.86 16.94 -1.65
C PRO A 236 -9.57 17.64 -2.81
N GLU A 237 -9.00 18.74 -3.32
CA GLU A 237 -9.58 19.48 -4.44
C GLU A 237 -9.57 18.65 -5.73
N ALA A 238 -8.52 17.85 -5.93
CA ALA A 238 -8.45 16.95 -7.07
C ALA A 238 -9.41 15.76 -6.94
N ASP A 239 -9.65 15.23 -5.74
CA ASP A 239 -10.60 14.14 -5.49
C ASP A 239 -12.02 14.53 -5.96
N GLU A 240 -12.43 15.77 -5.66
CA GLU A 240 -13.72 16.33 -6.11
C GLU A 240 -13.77 16.51 -7.64
N ILE A 241 -12.72 17.08 -8.25
CA ILE A 241 -12.65 17.24 -9.72
C ILE A 241 -12.74 15.89 -10.42
N LEU A 242 -12.02 14.88 -9.93
CA LEU A 242 -12.07 13.53 -10.49
C LEU A 242 -13.46 12.90 -10.36
N HIS A 243 -14.11 13.09 -9.21
CA HIS A 243 -15.46 12.58 -8.96
C HIS A 243 -16.51 13.24 -9.85
N GLU A 244 -16.46 14.56 -10.04
CA GLU A 244 -17.33 15.29 -10.98
C GLU A 244 -17.16 14.83 -12.43
N ARG A 245 -15.95 14.38 -12.79
CA ARG A 245 -15.61 13.84 -14.11
C ARG A 245 -15.89 12.33 -14.24
N GLU A 246 -16.54 11.73 -13.24
CA GLU A 246 -16.87 10.30 -13.19
C GLU A 246 -15.63 9.37 -13.25
N ILE A 247 -14.47 9.87 -12.83
CA ILE A 247 -13.25 9.08 -12.69
C ILE A 247 -13.27 8.38 -11.34
N PHE A 248 -13.25 7.04 -11.35
CA PHE A 248 -13.38 6.27 -10.13
C PHE A 248 -12.06 6.19 -9.36
N VAL A 249 -11.99 6.85 -8.20
CA VAL A 249 -10.79 6.82 -7.33
C VAL A 249 -10.91 5.71 -6.29
N ILE A 250 -9.94 4.80 -6.26
CA ILE A 250 -9.75 3.83 -5.17
C ILE A 250 -8.79 4.48 -4.16
N PRO A 251 -9.27 4.97 -3.01
CA PRO A 251 -8.49 5.79 -2.10
C PRO A 251 -7.34 5.01 -1.47
N ASP A 252 -6.23 5.69 -1.22
CA ASP A 252 -4.97 5.15 -0.73
C ASP A 252 -5.11 4.18 0.46
N PHE A 253 -5.81 4.58 1.51
CA PHE A 253 -5.93 3.77 2.72
C PHE A 253 -6.77 2.50 2.56
N VAL A 254 -7.48 2.38 1.43
CA VAL A 254 -8.12 1.14 0.99
C VAL A 254 -7.17 0.40 0.05
N CYS A 255 -6.75 1.08 -1.03
CA CYS A 255 -6.00 0.51 -2.13
C CYS A 255 -4.66 -0.12 -1.68
N ASN A 256 -3.92 0.56 -0.81
CA ASN A 256 -2.61 0.12 -0.34
C ASN A 256 -2.64 -0.68 0.98
N ALA A 257 -3.82 -1.09 1.45
CA ALA A 257 -4.01 -1.80 2.71
C ALA A 257 -3.46 -3.24 2.73
N GLY A 258 -2.99 -3.76 1.59
CA GLY A 258 -2.46 -5.11 1.53
C GLY A 258 -1.22 -5.32 2.41
N GLY A 259 -0.34 -4.31 2.52
CA GLY A 259 0.85 -4.39 3.38
C GLY A 259 0.52 -4.52 4.88
N VAL A 260 -0.48 -3.77 5.37
CA VAL A 260 -0.93 -3.91 6.78
C VAL A 260 -1.67 -5.24 6.99
N THR A 261 -2.38 -5.74 5.98
CA THR A 261 -3.09 -7.02 6.05
C THR A 261 -2.13 -8.20 6.16
N VAL A 262 -1.05 -8.22 5.37
CA VAL A 262 -0.02 -9.27 5.51
C VAL A 262 0.79 -9.08 6.80
N SER A 263 0.92 -7.86 7.31
CA SER A 263 1.50 -7.64 8.65
C SER A 263 0.61 -8.22 9.76
N TYR A 264 -0.72 -8.09 9.63
CA TYR A 264 -1.67 -8.77 10.51
C TYR A 264 -1.53 -10.30 10.41
N PHE A 265 -1.39 -10.86 9.20
CA PHE A 265 -1.14 -12.29 9.05
C PHE A 265 0.16 -12.74 9.71
N GLU A 266 1.23 -11.96 9.58
CA GLU A 266 2.48 -12.21 10.29
C GLU A 266 2.26 -12.27 11.80
N TRP A 267 1.51 -11.32 12.37
CA TRP A 267 1.16 -11.36 13.79
C TRP A 267 0.37 -12.62 14.15
N VAL A 268 -0.67 -12.98 13.39
CA VAL A 268 -1.46 -14.22 13.62
C VAL A 268 -0.57 -15.46 13.61
N GLN A 269 0.33 -15.59 12.63
CA GLN A 269 1.25 -16.72 12.53
C GLN A 269 2.21 -16.77 13.73
N ASN A 270 2.70 -15.62 14.20
CA ASN A 270 3.61 -15.54 15.34
C ASN A 270 2.94 -15.86 16.68
N ILE A 271 1.68 -15.44 16.91
CA ILE A 271 0.97 -15.75 18.17
C ILE A 271 0.44 -17.19 18.21
N THR A 272 0.26 -17.82 17.05
CA THR A 272 -0.22 -19.22 16.95
C THR A 272 0.91 -20.23 16.77
N GLY A 273 2.10 -19.78 16.35
CA GLY A 273 3.23 -20.65 16.03
C GLY A 273 3.05 -21.45 14.73
N TYR A 274 2.07 -21.12 13.89
CA TYR A 274 1.77 -21.82 12.65
C TYR A 274 1.91 -20.89 11.45
N TYR A 275 2.85 -21.20 10.56
CA TYR A 275 3.19 -20.38 9.40
C TYR A 275 2.53 -20.89 8.13
N TRP A 276 2.07 -19.97 7.31
CA TRP A 276 1.31 -20.26 6.10
C TRP A 276 2.21 -20.26 4.87
N SER A 277 1.81 -21.04 3.88
CA SER A 277 2.38 -20.94 2.54
C SER A 277 2.05 -19.58 1.90
N GLU A 278 2.82 -19.20 0.88
CA GLU A 278 2.60 -17.95 0.14
C GLU A 278 1.21 -17.92 -0.54
N ASP A 279 0.74 -19.05 -1.07
CA ASP A 279 -0.59 -19.16 -1.68
C ASP A 279 -1.72 -18.96 -0.67
N GLU A 280 -1.58 -19.49 0.55
CA GLU A 280 -2.54 -19.25 1.62
C GLU A 280 -2.58 -17.78 2.05
N VAL A 281 -1.42 -17.12 2.16
CA VAL A 281 -1.32 -15.68 2.40
C VAL A 281 -2.04 -14.90 1.31
N HIS A 282 -1.78 -15.21 0.03
CA HIS A 282 -2.41 -14.55 -1.11
C HIS A 282 -3.93 -14.74 -1.14
N SER A 283 -4.41 -15.96 -0.90
CA SER A 283 -5.85 -16.27 -0.88
C SER A 283 -6.58 -15.54 0.25
N LYS A 284 -5.98 -15.47 1.44
CA LYS A 284 -6.54 -14.70 2.57
C LYS A 284 -6.52 -13.19 2.30
N LEU A 285 -5.43 -12.68 1.71
CA LEU A 285 -5.30 -11.28 1.33
C LEU A 285 -6.41 -10.88 0.34
N ASP A 286 -6.63 -11.68 -0.70
CA ASP A 286 -7.67 -11.45 -1.72
C ASP A 286 -9.05 -11.25 -1.09
N ARG A 287 -9.45 -12.17 -0.20
CA ARG A 287 -10.74 -12.11 0.49
C ARG A 287 -10.91 -10.83 1.30
N ILE A 288 -9.90 -10.43 2.07
CA ILE A 288 -9.96 -9.23 2.91
C ILE A 288 -10.06 -7.97 2.03
N MET A 289 -9.22 -7.86 1.00
CA MET A 289 -9.20 -6.70 0.11
C MET A 289 -10.50 -6.58 -0.69
N ALA A 290 -11.03 -7.69 -1.22
CA ALA A 290 -12.31 -7.70 -1.93
C ALA A 290 -13.49 -7.28 -1.03
N ASN A 291 -13.50 -7.71 0.24
CA ASN A 291 -14.53 -7.32 1.21
C ASN A 291 -14.43 -5.83 1.59
N ALA A 292 -13.21 -5.29 1.74
CA ALA A 292 -12.99 -3.88 2.00
C ALA A 292 -13.51 -3.02 0.84
N PHE A 293 -13.20 -3.41 -0.41
CA PHE A 293 -13.73 -2.76 -1.61
C PHE A 293 -15.27 -2.76 -1.64
N ARG A 294 -15.87 -3.94 -1.44
CA ARG A 294 -17.33 -4.09 -1.46
C ARG A 294 -18.01 -3.21 -0.42
N SER A 295 -17.44 -3.13 0.79
CA SER A 295 -17.98 -2.29 1.86
C SER A 295 -17.99 -0.81 1.48
N MET A 296 -16.90 -0.33 0.85
CA MET A 296 -16.78 1.02 0.33
C MET A 296 -17.80 1.28 -0.79
N VAL A 297 -17.87 0.42 -1.80
CA VAL A 297 -18.78 0.59 -2.95
C VAL A 297 -20.25 0.55 -2.51
N ASN A 298 -20.63 -0.37 -1.62
CA ASN A 298 -21.99 -0.40 -1.09
C ASN A 298 -22.35 0.93 -0.42
N THR A 299 -21.44 1.50 0.38
CA THR A 299 -21.67 2.80 1.02
C THR A 299 -21.71 3.94 -0.01
N PHE A 300 -20.86 3.91 -1.03
CA PHE A 300 -20.90 4.88 -2.14
C PHE A 300 -22.26 4.86 -2.86
N GLU A 301 -22.82 3.67 -3.10
CA GLU A 301 -24.13 3.49 -3.73
C GLU A 301 -25.30 3.85 -2.79
N ASP A 302 -25.20 3.56 -1.49
CA ASP A 302 -26.22 3.95 -0.49
C ASP A 302 -26.43 5.48 -0.47
N TYR A 303 -25.36 6.24 -0.72
CA TYR A 303 -25.38 7.70 -0.85
C TYR A 303 -25.70 8.18 -2.28
N ARG A 304 -26.16 7.27 -3.16
CA ARG A 304 -26.50 7.54 -4.57
C ARG A 304 -25.37 8.25 -5.32
N ARG A 305 -24.11 7.90 -5.02
CA ARG A 305 -22.90 8.46 -5.64
C ARG A 305 -22.73 9.99 -5.47
N LYS A 306 -23.41 10.59 -4.49
CA LYS A 306 -23.32 12.04 -4.19
C LYS A 306 -22.08 12.43 -3.38
N ILE A 307 -21.32 11.45 -2.94
CA ILE A 307 -20.06 11.61 -2.19
C ILE A 307 -18.95 10.90 -2.96
N THR A 308 -17.70 11.29 -2.78
CA THR A 308 -16.58 10.57 -3.40
C THR A 308 -16.41 9.15 -2.81
N PRO A 309 -15.81 8.20 -3.55
CA PRO A 309 -15.46 6.88 -3.00
C PRO A 309 -14.58 6.97 -1.75
N ARG A 310 -13.72 7.99 -1.66
CA ARG A 310 -12.90 8.27 -0.47
C ARG A 310 -13.77 8.58 0.75
N THR A 311 -14.74 9.47 0.60
CA THR A 311 -15.71 9.77 1.67
C THR A 311 -16.49 8.52 2.08
N ALA A 312 -16.93 7.70 1.12
CA ALA A 312 -17.61 6.43 1.42
C ALA A 312 -16.72 5.46 2.24
N ALA A 313 -15.43 5.35 1.90
CA ALA A 313 -14.49 4.53 2.65
C ALA A 313 -14.30 5.03 4.10
N TYR A 314 -14.24 6.35 4.31
CA TYR A 314 -14.19 6.91 5.67
C TYR A 314 -15.45 6.64 6.47
N ILE A 315 -16.63 6.77 5.87
CA ILE A 315 -17.90 6.47 6.56
C ILE A 315 -17.89 5.04 7.08
N VAL A 316 -17.45 4.06 6.27
CA VAL A 316 -17.31 2.66 6.72
C VAL A 316 -16.32 2.55 7.88
N ALA A 317 -15.14 3.13 7.73
CA ALA A 317 -14.06 3.02 8.72
C ALA A 317 -14.44 3.64 10.07
N VAL A 318 -15.02 4.84 10.06
CA VAL A 318 -15.48 5.56 11.25
C VAL A 318 -16.65 4.82 11.90
N LYS A 319 -17.64 4.37 11.11
CA LYS A 319 -18.82 3.64 11.62
C LYS A 319 -18.41 2.39 12.40
N ARG A 320 -17.44 1.61 11.91
CA ARG A 320 -16.93 0.41 12.59
C ARG A 320 -16.29 0.76 13.94
N VAL A 321 -15.46 1.80 13.99
CA VAL A 321 -14.80 2.24 15.23
C VAL A 321 -15.81 2.76 16.23
N VAL A 322 -16.74 3.63 15.80
CA VAL A 322 -17.80 4.17 16.65
C VAL A 322 -18.69 3.05 17.20
N GLN A 323 -19.04 2.05 16.38
CA GLN A 323 -19.82 0.90 16.84
C GLN A 323 -19.07 0.12 17.92
N ALA A 324 -17.78 -0.18 17.70
CA ALA A 324 -16.96 -0.85 18.71
C ALA A 324 -16.84 -0.05 20.02
N MET A 325 -16.78 1.28 19.94
CA MET A 325 -16.77 2.15 21.13
C MET A 325 -18.10 2.11 21.89
N LYS A 326 -19.24 2.12 21.19
CA LYS A 326 -20.58 1.99 21.78
C LYS A 326 -20.78 0.63 22.44
N ASP A 327 -20.42 -0.45 21.76
CA ASP A 327 -20.57 -1.81 22.29
C ASP A 327 -19.72 -2.03 23.55
N ARG A 328 -18.63 -1.27 23.71
CA ARG A 328 -17.75 -1.26 24.90
C ARG A 328 -18.16 -0.23 25.97
N GLY A 329 -19.17 0.60 25.73
CA GLY A 329 -19.65 1.62 26.66
C GLY A 329 -18.70 2.81 26.84
N TRP A 330 -17.89 3.14 25.83
CA TRP A 330 -17.00 4.32 25.88
C TRP A 330 -17.73 5.62 25.56
N ILE A 331 -18.76 5.52 24.73
CA ILE A 331 -19.67 6.59 24.29
C ILE A 331 -21.09 6.04 24.21
#